data_AF-A0A7C4KM68-F1
#
_entry.id   AF-A0A7C4KM68-F1
#
_cell.length_a   1.000
_cell.length_b   1.000
_cell.length_c   1.000
_cell.angle_alpha   90.00
_cell.angle_beta   90.00
_cell.angle_gamma   90.00
#
_symmetry.space_group_name_H-M   'P 1'
#
loop_
_entity.id
_entity.type
_entity.pdbx_description
1 polymer ?
#
loop_
_entity_poly.entity_id
_entity_poly.type
_entity_poly.pdbx_seq_one_letter_code
_entity_poly.pdbx_strand_id
1 'polypeptide(L)'
;MKFPNPLKHWKILILMVGLFLAGLVCGGVLAISAVGKAVVRTLSMEGWSRRTTRDLQKQLKLTPEQTEQLKSIADRYQPEVMQLRNDTFKRFGTLYQRFNAEIQPILTPEQTIAFSNLNQRRTEKFQKTFKLQSPSNSPPASAKDGKSGSPQP
;
A
#
# COMPACT_ATOMS: atom_id res chain seq x y z
N MET A 1 35.51 33.87 29.66
CA MET A 1 35.26 32.48 29.19
C MET A 1 36.11 32.23 27.95
N LYS A 2 37.13 31.36 28.04
CA LYS A 2 37.93 30.93 26.88
C LYS A 2 37.13 29.87 26.12
N PHE A 3 36.70 30.18 24.89
CA PHE A 3 36.12 29.17 24.01
C PHE A 3 37.21 28.15 23.63
N PRO A 4 37.03 26.85 23.91
CA PRO A 4 38.05 25.85 23.60
C PRO A 4 38.21 25.69 22.08
N ASN A 5 39.47 25.59 21.62
CA ASN A 5 39.82 25.45 20.20
C ASN A 5 39.07 24.25 19.56
N PRO A 6 38.25 24.45 18.52
CA PRO A 6 37.41 23.41 17.92
C PRO A 6 38.22 22.28 17.26
N LEU A 7 39.46 22.57 16.86
CA LEU A 7 40.36 21.62 16.19
C LEU A 7 40.82 20.48 17.11
N LYS A 8 40.87 20.67 18.44
CA LYS A 8 41.33 19.63 19.38
C LYS A 8 40.25 18.58 19.69
N HIS A 9 38.99 18.91 19.42
CA HIS A 9 37.82 18.09 19.74
C HIS A 9 37.06 17.62 18.50
N TRP A 10 37.64 17.78 17.30
CA TRP A 10 37.00 17.36 16.04
C TRP A 10 36.65 15.86 16.04
N LYS A 11 37.48 15.01 16.65
CA LYS A 11 37.17 13.58 16.85
C LYS A 11 35.86 13.36 17.65
N ILE A 12 35.62 14.20 18.66
CA ILE A 12 34.39 14.16 19.48
C ILE A 12 33.20 14.67 18.66
N LEU A 13 33.38 15.72 17.87
CA LEU A 13 32.35 16.22 16.95
C LEU A 13 31.94 15.15 15.92
N ILE A 14 32.91 14.42 15.35
CA ILE A 14 32.65 13.30 14.43
C ILE A 14 31.88 12.18 15.13
N LEU A 15 32.26 11.81 16.36
CA LEU A 15 31.55 10.80 17.14
C LEU A 15 30.10 11.20 17.43
N MET A 16 29.85 12.46 17.80
CA MET A 16 28.50 12.99 18.03
C MET A 16 27.64 12.99 16.76
N VAL A 17 28.20 13.48 15.65
CA VAL A 17 27.52 13.45 14.34
C VAL A 17 27.26 12.00 13.92
N GLY A 18 28.20 11.09 14.14
CA GLY A 18 28.05 9.67 13.85
C GLY A 18 26.92 9.03 14.66
N LEU A 19 26.85 9.28 15.98
CA LEU A 19 25.75 8.80 16.83
C LEU A 19 24.40 9.37 16.39
N PHE A 20 24.37 10.67 16.05
CA PHE A 20 23.15 11.32 15.60
C PHE A 20 22.65 10.74 14.27
N LEU A 21 23.55 10.54 13.30
CA LEU A 21 23.22 9.92 12.02
C LEU A 21 22.76 8.46 12.20
N ALA A 22 23.43 7.69 13.06
CA ALA A 22 23.01 6.34 13.40
C ALA A 22 21.61 6.31 14.03
N GLY A 23 21.33 7.23 14.96
CA GLY A 23 20.02 7.42 15.56
C GLY A 23 18.94 7.82 14.55
N LEU A 24 19.25 8.73 13.64
CA LEU A 24 18.33 9.20 12.59
C LEU A 24 17.97 8.07 11.61
N VAL A 25 18.95 7.29 11.17
CA VAL A 25 18.72 6.15 10.28
C VAL A 25 17.89 5.08 10.99
N CYS A 26 18.26 4.73 12.23
CA CYS A 26 17.53 3.72 13.01
C CYS A 26 16.09 4.16 13.28
N GLY A 27 15.90 5.40 13.76
CA GLY A 27 14.58 5.99 14.01
C GLY A 27 13.74 6.10 12.73
N GLY A 28 14.34 6.52 11.61
CA GLY A 28 13.66 6.63 10.32
C GLY A 28 13.16 5.27 9.80
N VAL A 29 13.99 4.23 9.87
CA VAL A 29 13.61 2.86 9.45
C VAL A 29 12.47 2.32 10.31
N LEU A 30 12.54 2.52 11.63
CA LEU A 30 11.49 2.10 12.56
C LEU A 30 10.18 2.86 12.31
N ALA A 31 10.24 4.18 12.13
CA ALA A 31 9.08 5.01 11.86
C ALA A 31 8.38 4.61 10.54
N ILE A 32 9.14 4.45 9.45
CA ILE A 32 8.59 4.03 8.15
C ILE A 32 7.96 2.65 8.26
N SER A 33 8.60 1.72 8.97
CA SER A 33 8.08 0.36 9.16
C SER A 33 6.82 0.33 10.03
N ALA A 34 6.77 1.14 11.10
CA ALA A 34 5.63 1.23 12.00
C ALA A 34 4.43 1.89 11.31
N VAL A 35 4.64 3.01 10.61
CA VAL A 35 3.61 3.70 9.82
C VAL A 35 3.11 2.79 8.69
N GLY A 36 4.00 2.12 7.97
CA GLY A 36 3.63 1.15 6.94
C GLY A 36 2.75 0.03 7.50
N LYS A 37 3.15 -0.60 8.61
CA LYS A 37 2.32 -1.63 9.28
C LYS A 37 0.99 -1.08 9.80
N ALA A 38 0.97 0.15 10.34
CA ALA A 38 -0.25 0.78 10.81
C ALA A 38 -1.22 1.06 9.67
N VAL A 39 -0.74 1.60 8.54
CA VAL A 39 -1.50 1.85 7.32
C VAL A 39 -2.04 0.55 6.73
N VAL A 40 -1.22 -0.49 6.64
CA VAL A 40 -1.67 -1.81 6.16
C VAL A 40 -2.71 -2.40 7.09
N ARG A 41 -2.54 -2.25 8.41
CA ARG A 41 -3.51 -2.75 9.39
C ARG A 41 -4.81 -1.96 9.34
N THR A 42 -4.79 -0.63 9.18
CA THR A 42 -6.00 0.20 9.02
C THR A 42 -6.73 -0.12 7.72
N LEU A 43 -5.98 -0.45 6.66
CA LEU A 43 -6.53 -0.87 5.36
C LEU A 43 -6.87 -2.37 5.30
N SER A 44 -6.36 -3.19 6.23
CA SER A 44 -6.77 -4.57 6.38
C SER A 44 -8.17 -4.59 7.00
N MET A 45 -9.13 -4.93 6.16
CA MET A 45 -10.53 -5.05 6.55
C MET A 45 -10.85 -6.33 7.35
N GLU A 46 -9.87 -7.23 7.46
CA GLU A 46 -9.95 -8.39 8.33
C GLU A 46 -10.08 -7.92 9.78
N GLY A 47 -11.20 -8.26 10.41
CA GLY A 47 -11.57 -7.77 11.74
C GLY A 47 -12.00 -6.31 11.78
N TRP A 48 -12.47 -5.72 10.66
CA TRP A 48 -13.04 -4.38 10.62
C TRP A 48 -14.18 -4.22 11.62
N SER A 49 -15.16 -5.14 11.63
CA SER A 49 -16.27 -5.12 12.59
C SER A 49 -15.77 -5.11 14.04
N ARG A 50 -14.86 -6.03 14.37
CA ARG A 50 -14.27 -6.14 15.72
C ARG A 50 -13.54 -4.87 16.13
N ARG A 51 -12.78 -4.26 15.23
CA ARG A 51 -12.01 -3.04 15.50
C ARG A 51 -12.93 -1.84 15.67
N THR A 52 -13.87 -1.64 14.75
CA THR A 52 -14.86 -0.56 14.81
C THR A 52 -15.68 -0.65 16.10
N THR A 53 -16.17 -1.85 16.44
CA THR A 53 -16.90 -2.09 17.69
C THR A 53 -16.07 -1.75 18.91
N ARG A 54 -14.82 -2.24 19.00
CA ARG A 54 -13.92 -1.96 20.12
C ARG A 54 -13.60 -0.46 20.26
N ASP A 55 -13.34 0.20 19.13
CA ASP A 55 -12.94 1.61 19.13
C ASP A 55 -14.13 2.51 19.53
N LEU A 56 -15.35 2.19 19.09
CA LEU A 56 -16.58 2.86 19.50
C LEU A 56 -16.94 2.55 20.96
N GLN A 57 -16.80 1.30 21.41
CA GLN A 57 -17.00 0.93 22.81
C GLN A 57 -16.10 1.75 23.73
N LYS A 58 -14.81 1.91 23.37
CA LYS A 58 -13.85 2.69 24.17
C LYS A 58 -14.17 4.18 24.20
N GLN A 59 -14.58 4.75 23.07
CA GLN A 59 -14.83 6.19 22.95
C GLN A 59 -16.16 6.60 23.58
N LEU A 60 -17.21 5.77 23.42
CA LEU A 60 -18.56 6.05 23.88
C LEU A 60 -18.89 5.42 25.23
N LYS A 61 -17.96 4.63 25.81
CA LYS A 61 -18.13 3.91 27.08
C LYS A 61 -19.42 3.08 27.10
N LEU A 62 -19.65 2.31 26.03
CA LEU A 62 -20.87 1.52 25.86
C LEU A 62 -21.00 0.44 26.93
N THR A 63 -22.24 0.15 27.34
CA THR A 63 -22.55 -1.01 28.19
C THR A 63 -22.29 -2.33 27.45
N PRO A 64 -22.21 -3.48 28.14
CA PRO A 64 -22.06 -4.78 27.49
C PRO A 64 -23.19 -5.06 26.47
N GLU A 65 -24.43 -4.74 26.83
CA GLU A 65 -25.61 -4.90 25.98
C GLU A 65 -25.54 -4.02 24.72
N GLN A 66 -25.17 -2.74 24.86
CA GLN A 66 -24.96 -1.84 23.73
C GLN A 66 -23.81 -2.30 22.83
N THR A 67 -22.77 -2.88 23.41
CA THR A 67 -21.62 -3.41 22.67
C THR A 67 -22.03 -4.62 21.82
N GLU A 68 -22.89 -5.49 22.35
CA GLU A 68 -23.41 -6.65 21.61
C GLU A 68 -24.30 -6.23 20.44
N GLN A 69 -25.18 -5.24 20.66
CA GLN A 69 -25.98 -4.65 19.58
C GLN A 69 -25.11 -4.01 18.50
N LEU A 70 -24.08 -3.25 18.90
CA LEU A 70 -23.14 -2.63 17.97
C LEU A 70 -22.37 -3.67 17.16
N LYS A 71 -21.95 -4.77 17.78
CA LYS A 71 -21.28 -5.87 17.09
C LYS A 71 -22.18 -6.47 16.01
N SER A 72 -23.46 -6.72 16.32
CA SER A 72 -24.44 -7.22 15.36
C SER A 72 -24.61 -6.27 14.16
N ILE A 73 -24.67 -4.97 14.41
CA ILE A 73 -24.74 -3.94 13.35
C ILE A 73 -23.48 -3.98 12.49
N ALA A 74 -22.30 -4.00 13.12
CA ALA A 74 -21.02 -3.99 12.41
C ALA A 74 -20.81 -5.26 11.57
N ASP A 75 -21.18 -6.44 12.09
CA ASP A 75 -21.11 -7.72 11.37
C ASP A 75 -22.06 -7.73 10.15
N ARG A 76 -23.25 -7.12 10.28
CA ARG A 76 -24.21 -7.00 9.17
C ARG A 76 -23.68 -6.18 8.00
N TYR A 77 -23.03 -5.04 8.27
CA TYR A 77 -22.52 -4.15 7.23
C TYR A 77 -21.13 -4.52 6.72
N GLN A 78 -20.39 -5.38 7.44
CA GLN A 78 -19.06 -5.83 7.00
C GLN A 78 -19.03 -6.33 5.55
N PRO A 79 -19.90 -7.24 5.07
CA PRO A 79 -19.87 -7.71 3.68
C PRO A 79 -20.10 -6.61 2.66
N GLU A 80 -21.03 -5.68 2.91
CA GLU A 80 -21.32 -4.56 2.01
C GLU A 80 -20.10 -3.63 1.86
N VAL A 81 -19.45 -3.31 2.99
CA VAL A 81 -18.21 -2.53 3.00
C VAL A 81 -17.09 -3.25 2.24
N MET A 82 -16.97 -4.58 2.37
CA MET A 82 -15.99 -5.37 1.61
C MET A 82 -16.24 -5.29 0.12
N GLN A 83 -17.50 -5.47 -0.29
CA GLN A 83 -17.89 -5.47 -1.69
C GLN A 83 -17.63 -4.10 -2.32
N LEU A 84 -18.11 -3.01 -1.69
CA LEU A 84 -17.90 -1.65 -2.17
C LEU A 84 -16.42 -1.32 -2.33
N ARG A 85 -15.59 -1.75 -1.37
CA ARG A 85 -14.14 -1.59 -1.44
C ARG A 85 -13.54 -2.30 -2.65
N ASN A 86 -13.88 -3.58 -2.84
CA ASN A 86 -13.37 -4.38 -3.95
C ASN A 86 -13.77 -3.80 -5.31
N ASP A 87 -15.01 -3.35 -5.44
CA ASP A 87 -15.51 -2.70 -6.66
C ASP A 87 -14.82 -1.37 -6.93
N THR A 88 -14.59 -0.57 -5.88
CA THR A 88 -13.84 0.69 -5.97
C THR A 88 -12.40 0.44 -6.44
N PHE A 89 -11.72 -0.56 -5.87
CA PHE A 89 -10.36 -0.92 -6.30
C PHE A 89 -10.31 -1.39 -7.75
N LYS A 90 -11.28 -2.21 -8.19
CA LYS A 90 -11.38 -2.63 -9.60
C LYS A 90 -11.55 -1.42 -10.52
N ARG A 91 -12.51 -0.55 -10.22
CA ARG A 91 -12.79 0.67 -11.00
C ARG A 91 -11.57 1.59 -11.08
N PHE A 92 -10.89 1.78 -9.95
CA PHE A 92 -9.65 2.55 -9.90
C PHE A 92 -8.56 1.93 -10.77
N GLY A 93 -8.36 0.61 -10.71
CA GLY A 93 -7.40 -0.10 -11.55
C GLY A 93 -7.65 0.10 -13.04
N THR A 94 -8.90 -0.04 -13.48
CA THR A 94 -9.29 0.20 -14.88
C THR A 94 -9.10 1.65 -15.29
N LEU A 95 -9.40 2.62 -14.43
CA LEU A 95 -9.14 4.04 -14.69
C LEU A 95 -7.64 4.31 -14.82
N TYR A 96 -6.83 3.77 -13.92
CA TYR A 96 -5.38 3.93 -13.92
C TYR A 96 -4.72 3.32 -15.17
N GLN A 97 -5.21 2.16 -15.63
CA GLN A 97 -4.75 1.56 -16.88
C GLN A 97 -5.02 2.46 -18.09
N ARG A 98 -6.23 3.03 -18.19
CA ARG A 98 -6.58 3.98 -19.27
C ARG A 98 -5.71 5.23 -19.22
N PHE A 99 -5.57 5.82 -18.03
CA PHE A 99 -4.67 6.95 -17.82
C PHE A 99 -3.24 6.69 -18.29
N ASN A 100 -2.67 5.53 -17.97
CA ASN A 100 -1.32 5.17 -18.44
C ASN A 100 -1.25 4.93 -19.94
N ALA A 101 -2.30 4.37 -20.55
CA ALA A 101 -2.38 4.16 -21.99
C ALA A 101 -2.44 5.49 -22.76
N GLU A 102 -3.11 6.50 -22.19
CA GLU A 102 -3.16 7.86 -22.76
C GLU A 102 -1.82 8.61 -22.60
N ILE A 103 -1.03 8.31 -21.56
CA ILE A 103 0.31 8.88 -21.40
C ILE A 103 1.33 8.27 -22.37
N GLN A 104 1.26 6.97 -22.66
CA GLN A 104 2.24 6.31 -23.53
C GLN A 104 2.57 7.03 -24.85
N PRO A 105 1.60 7.48 -25.66
CA PRO A 105 1.90 8.07 -26.96
C PRO A 105 2.59 9.45 -26.90
N ILE A 106 2.56 10.14 -25.75
CA ILE A 106 3.20 11.46 -25.60
C ILE A 106 4.64 11.37 -25.06
N LEU A 107 5.12 10.16 -24.76
CA LEU A 107 6.46 9.94 -24.21
C LEU A 107 7.49 9.72 -25.32
N THR A 108 8.70 10.25 -25.11
CA THR A 108 9.86 9.84 -25.91
C THR A 108 10.27 8.40 -25.59
N PRO A 109 11.04 7.71 -26.46
CA PRO A 109 11.51 6.35 -26.19
C PRO A 109 12.24 6.20 -24.85
N GLU A 110 13.09 7.17 -24.50
CA GLU A 110 13.81 7.22 -23.22
C GLU A 110 12.85 7.37 -22.03
N GLN A 111 11.83 8.22 -22.17
CA GLN A 111 10.81 8.44 -21.13
C GLN A 111 9.90 7.22 -20.96
N THR A 112 9.59 6.48 -22.03
CA THR A 112 8.81 5.24 -21.97
C THR A 112 9.48 4.18 -21.10
N ILE A 113 10.81 4.05 -21.22
CA ILE A 113 11.60 3.14 -20.37
C ILE A 113 11.58 3.61 -18.90
N ALA A 114 11.71 4.91 -18.64
CA ALA A 114 11.61 5.44 -17.29
C ALA A 114 10.21 5.24 -16.69
N PHE A 115 9.16 5.44 -17.49
CA PHE A 115 7.77 5.33 -17.09
C PHE A 115 7.36 3.89 -16.78
N SER A 116 7.81 2.92 -17.57
CA SER A 116 7.56 1.48 -17.32
C SER A 116 8.18 1.03 -15.99
N ASN A 117 9.44 1.41 -15.75
CA ASN A 117 10.14 1.14 -14.48
C ASN A 117 9.42 1.77 -13.28
N LEU A 118 8.93 3.00 -13.44
CA LEU A 118 8.22 3.71 -12.39
C LEU A 118 6.86 3.05 -12.08
N ASN A 119 6.13 2.62 -13.10
CA ASN A 119 4.89 1.86 -12.93
C ASN A 119 5.13 0.49 -12.29
N GLN A 120 6.17 -0.23 -12.68
CA GLN A 120 6.53 -1.51 -12.06
C GLN A 120 6.83 -1.33 -10.57
N ARG A 121 7.64 -0.35 -10.20
CA ARG A 121 7.94 -0.05 -8.78
C ARG A 121 6.69 0.31 -7.98
N ARG A 122 5.74 1.04 -8.58
CA ARG A 122 4.47 1.37 -7.93
C ARG A 122 3.62 0.12 -7.71
N THR A 123 3.51 -0.75 -8.71
CA THR A 123 2.78 -2.02 -8.61
C THR A 123 3.39 -2.94 -7.55
N GLU A 124 4.71 -3.10 -7.53
CA GLU A 124 5.40 -3.92 -6.52
C GLU A 124 5.20 -3.37 -5.10
N LYS A 125 5.30 -2.05 -4.92
CA LYS A 125 5.03 -1.41 -3.64
C LYS A 125 3.58 -1.64 -3.21
N PHE A 126 2.63 -1.47 -4.14
CA PHE A 126 1.21 -1.70 -3.87
C PHE A 126 0.95 -3.16 -3.45
N GLN A 127 1.49 -4.15 -4.17
CA GLN A 127 1.37 -5.56 -3.82
C GLN A 127 1.97 -5.88 -2.44
N LYS A 128 3.18 -5.38 -2.16
CA LYS A 128 3.86 -5.57 -0.86
C LYS A 128 3.08 -4.96 0.29
N THR A 129 2.55 -3.76 0.10
CA THR A 129 1.78 -3.05 1.14
C THR A 129 0.45 -3.75 1.38
N PHE A 130 -0.32 -4.06 0.35
CA PHE A 130 -1.69 -4.52 0.56
C PHE A 130 -1.82 -6.03 0.80
N LYS A 131 -0.73 -6.80 0.72
CA LYS A 131 -0.75 -8.28 0.77
C LYS A 131 -1.87 -8.87 -0.11
N LEU A 132 -2.23 -8.15 -1.18
CA LEU A 132 -3.18 -8.64 -2.16
C LEU A 132 -2.46 -9.78 -2.86
N GLN A 133 -2.92 -11.00 -2.62
CA GLN A 133 -2.57 -12.13 -3.46
C GLN A 133 -2.89 -11.67 -4.89
N SER A 134 -1.87 -11.55 -5.74
CA SER A 134 -2.09 -11.19 -7.14
C SER A 134 -3.17 -12.12 -7.68
N PRO A 135 -4.26 -11.64 -8.31
CA PRO A 135 -4.93 -12.49 -9.26
C PRO A 135 -3.82 -12.88 -10.25
N SER A 136 -3.55 -14.18 -10.30
CA SER A 136 -2.62 -14.81 -11.22
C SER A 136 -2.54 -14.01 -12.53
N ASN A 137 -1.32 -13.68 -12.96
CA ASN A 137 -1.02 -13.38 -14.35
C ASN A 137 -1.47 -14.59 -15.19
N SER A 138 -2.74 -14.66 -15.52
CA SER A 138 -3.18 -15.35 -16.72
C SER A 138 -3.00 -14.33 -17.84
N PRO A 139 -2.13 -14.58 -18.83
CA PRO A 139 -2.07 -13.76 -20.03
C PRO A 139 -3.49 -13.67 -20.62
N PRO A 140 -3.87 -12.56 -21.27
CA PRO A 140 -5.10 -12.55 -22.04
C PRO A 140 -5.02 -13.71 -23.04
N ALA A 141 -5.94 -14.66 -22.94
CA ALA A 141 -6.11 -15.72 -23.91
C ALA A 141 -6.63 -15.07 -25.21
N SER A 142 -5.71 -14.50 -25.98
CA SER A 142 -5.98 -14.05 -27.34
C SER A 142 -4.68 -14.10 -28.13
N ALA A 143 -4.74 -14.77 -29.28
CA ALA A 143 -3.71 -14.92 -30.32
C ALA A 143 -2.69 -16.06 -30.13
N LYS A 144 -3.12 -17.29 -30.43
CA LYS A 144 -2.42 -18.07 -31.45
C LYS A 144 -3.35 -18.30 -32.63
N ASP A 145 -3.08 -17.50 -33.65
CA ASP A 145 -3.27 -17.69 -35.08
C ASP A 145 -3.82 -19.05 -35.55
N GLY A 146 -4.82 -18.96 -36.42
CA GLY A 146 -5.36 -20.11 -37.14
C GLY A 146 -4.43 -20.63 -38.24
N LYS A 147 -4.62 -21.91 -38.58
CA LYS A 147 -4.60 -22.36 -39.98
C LYS A 147 -5.25 -23.73 -40.13
N SER A 148 -6.16 -23.80 -41.10
CA SER A 148 -6.44 -24.93 -41.99
C SER A 148 -7.45 -25.99 -41.54
N GLY A 149 -8.60 -26.02 -42.24
CA GLY A 149 -9.37 -27.24 -42.49
C GLY A 149 -10.90 -27.09 -42.48
N SER A 150 -11.49 -26.53 -43.54
CA SER A 150 -12.84 -26.94 -43.99
C SER A 150 -12.68 -28.09 -45.01
N PRO A 151 -13.73 -28.83 -45.43
CA PRO A 151 -15.13 -28.87 -45.00
C PRO A 151 -15.64 -30.29 -44.67
N GLN A 152 -16.94 -30.35 -44.31
CA GLN A 152 -17.86 -31.49 -44.19
C GLN A 152 -17.71 -32.64 -45.22
N PRO A 153 -18.30 -33.81 -44.94
CA PRO A 153 -19.71 -34.06 -45.28
C PRO A 153 -20.65 -34.20 -44.06
#